data_AF-A0A1Q5GN30-F1
#
_entry.id   AF-A0A1Q5GN30-F1
#
_cell.length_a   1.000
_cell.length_b   1.000
_cell.length_c   1.000
_cell.angle_alpha   90.00
_cell.angle_beta   90.00
_cell.angle_gamma   90.00
#
_symmetry.space_group_name_H-M   'P 1'
#
loop_
_entity.id
_entity.type
_entity.pdbx_description
1 polymer ?
#
loop_
_entity_poly.entity_id
_entity_poly.type
_entity_poly.pdbx_seq_one_letter_code
_entity_poly.pdbx_strand_id
1 'polypeptide(L)'
;MSRLLIVHGTGGPRRSDDSVRREWIGSVEDGLALAGYPAVAPDAALVNLDAPDRVPAVGDSDPAAEAALLRRCWRAATFDTEAGAEPVGADALAGRLAWSRYFCGLTAEELTGTLRQVLAFAAGATAGHAAIDAVRAALTPDTEIVIGHCLGGVAAALALADAGAAAPALITLGAPHPPAVGPPASGPAVWVDVTDVQDTLLLAAGTGPAGVTERVSIDCDPRLRGARNYLASPEFGKVLGSLLETSDGG
;
A
#
# COMPACT_ATOMS: atom_id res chain seq x y z
N MET A 1 11.08 18.31 13.15
CA MET A 1 10.93 17.78 11.78
C MET A 1 10.47 16.35 11.95
N SER A 2 9.62 15.87 11.03
CA SER A 2 8.85 14.65 11.24
C SER A 2 9.70 13.38 11.16
N ARG A 3 9.61 12.53 12.19
CA ARG A 3 10.28 11.22 12.24
C ARG A 3 9.57 10.17 11.39
N LEU A 4 8.27 10.37 11.18
CA LEU A 4 7.43 9.51 10.37
C LEU A 4 7.07 10.17 9.04
N LEU A 5 7.15 9.44 7.94
CA LEU A 5 6.57 9.83 6.66
C LEU A 5 5.42 8.89 6.29
N ILE A 6 4.21 9.44 6.18
CA ILE A 6 3.02 8.74 5.72
C ILE A 6 2.89 8.92 4.20
N VAL A 7 2.71 7.82 3.47
CA VAL A 7 2.44 7.81 2.03
C VAL A 7 1.08 7.15 1.79
N HIS A 8 0.06 7.98 1.65
CA HIS A 8 -1.29 7.51 1.36
C HIS A 8 -1.44 7.22 -0.14
N GLY A 9 -1.80 5.99 -0.48
CA GLY A 9 -2.07 5.57 -1.85
C GLY A 9 -3.43 6.05 -2.39
N THR A 10 -3.75 5.60 -3.59
CA THR A 10 -4.95 5.95 -4.35
C THR A 10 -6.01 4.84 -4.27
N GLY A 11 -7.24 5.13 -4.73
CA GLY A 11 -8.30 4.11 -4.92
C GLY A 11 -9.54 4.30 -4.05
N GLY A 12 -9.70 5.47 -3.43
CA GLY A 12 -10.90 5.87 -2.69
C GLY A 12 -11.48 7.19 -3.20
N PRO A 13 -12.56 7.70 -2.56
CA PRO A 13 -13.03 9.05 -2.84
C PRO A 13 -11.94 10.05 -2.45
N ARG A 14 -11.81 11.13 -3.23
CA ARG A 14 -10.80 12.18 -2.99
C ARG A 14 -10.97 12.80 -1.61
N ARG A 15 -9.86 12.97 -0.91
CA ARG A 15 -9.83 13.55 0.44
C ARG A 15 -8.72 14.58 0.58
N SER A 16 -8.96 15.58 1.42
CA SER A 16 -7.94 16.57 1.76
C SER A 16 -6.85 15.95 2.64
N ASP A 17 -5.64 16.52 2.56
CA ASP A 17 -4.49 16.11 3.37
C ASP A 17 -4.82 16.14 4.87
N ASP A 18 -5.55 17.15 5.35
CA ASP A 18 -5.98 17.25 6.74
C ASP A 18 -6.94 16.13 7.17
N SER A 19 -7.82 15.69 6.27
CA SER A 19 -8.72 14.57 6.58
C SER A 19 -7.95 13.26 6.63
N VAL A 20 -7.05 13.03 5.68
CA VAL A 20 -6.24 11.82 5.62
C VAL A 20 -5.31 11.76 6.84
N ARG A 21 -4.61 12.85 7.13
CA ARG A 21 -3.71 12.98 8.29
C ARG A 21 -4.41 12.66 9.60
N ARG A 22 -5.58 13.23 9.86
CA ARG A 22 -6.34 12.97 11.11
C ARG A 22 -6.75 11.51 11.24
N GLU A 23 -7.21 10.89 10.16
CA GLU A 23 -7.55 9.47 10.17
C GLU A 23 -6.32 8.60 10.46
N TRP A 24 -5.21 8.87 9.78
CA TRP A 24 -3.98 8.10 9.97
C TRP A 24 -3.45 8.22 11.39
N ILE A 25 -3.33 9.43 11.93
CA ILE A 25 -2.82 9.64 13.28
C ILE A 25 -3.70 8.92 14.31
N GLY A 26 -5.02 9.13 14.26
CA GLY A 26 -5.93 8.46 15.21
C GLY A 26 -5.89 6.93 15.09
N SER A 27 -5.77 6.40 13.86
CA SER A 27 -5.69 4.95 13.66
C SER A 27 -4.36 4.37 14.15
N VAL A 28 -3.25 5.10 13.99
CA VAL A 28 -1.94 4.72 14.53
C VAL A 28 -1.97 4.70 16.06
N GLU A 29 -2.56 5.71 16.68
CA GLU A 29 -2.75 5.77 18.14
C GLU A 29 -3.55 4.57 18.64
N ASP A 30 -4.67 4.24 17.97
CA ASP A 30 -5.48 3.06 18.28
C ASP A 30 -4.64 1.76 18.19
N GLY A 31 -3.88 1.59 17.10
CA GLY A 31 -3.02 0.42 16.90
C GLY A 31 -1.95 0.27 17.99
N LEU A 32 -1.22 1.37 18.30
CA LEU A 32 -0.22 1.40 19.36
C LEU A 32 -0.83 1.06 20.72
N ALA A 33 -1.98 1.66 21.05
CA ALA A 33 -2.69 1.39 22.30
C ALA A 33 -3.10 -0.09 22.42
N LEU A 34 -3.67 -0.66 21.35
CA LEU A 34 -4.06 -2.07 21.30
C LEU A 34 -2.86 -3.02 21.42
N ALA A 35 -1.69 -2.60 20.94
CA ALA A 35 -0.44 -3.34 21.05
C ALA A 35 0.25 -3.18 22.42
N GLY A 36 -0.25 -2.29 23.30
CA GLY A 36 0.33 -2.02 24.61
C GLY A 36 1.46 -1.00 24.62
N TYR A 37 1.65 -0.26 23.52
CA TYR A 37 2.63 0.83 23.41
C TYR A 37 1.99 2.17 23.79
N PRO A 38 2.80 3.19 24.15
CA PRO A 38 2.30 4.55 24.37
C PRO A 38 1.60 5.10 23.12
N ALA A 39 0.33 5.49 23.27
CA ALA A 39 -0.45 6.15 22.22
C ALA A 39 -0.06 7.62 22.10
N VAL A 40 1.15 7.87 21.60
CA VAL A 40 1.64 9.23 21.31
C VAL A 40 1.58 9.43 19.80
N ALA A 41 0.81 10.41 19.33
CA ALA A 41 0.82 10.83 17.93
C ALA A 41 2.27 11.11 17.47
N PRO A 42 2.82 10.34 16.53
CA PRO A 42 4.15 10.62 16.02
C PRO A 42 4.14 11.92 15.20
N ASP A 43 5.21 12.71 15.29
CA ASP A 43 5.44 13.83 14.36
C ASP A 43 5.58 13.23 12.95
N ALA A 44 4.54 13.42 12.13
CA ALA A 44 4.40 12.76 10.84
C ALA A 44 4.23 13.75 9.69
N ALA A 45 4.98 13.58 8.62
CA ALA A 45 4.71 14.22 7.33
C ALA A 45 3.72 13.35 6.53
N LEU A 46 3.02 13.94 5.57
CA LEU A 46 2.06 13.24 4.71
C LEU A 46 2.34 13.54 3.24
N VAL A 47 2.43 12.49 2.45
CA VAL A 47 2.31 12.49 0.99
C VAL A 47 0.99 11.80 0.64
N ASN A 48 0.05 12.58 0.15
CA ASN A 48 -1.25 12.10 -0.31
C ASN A 48 -1.25 11.96 -1.84
N LEU A 49 -1.22 10.72 -2.34
CA LEU A 49 -1.20 10.44 -3.77
C LEU A 49 -2.59 10.50 -4.42
N ASP A 50 -3.65 10.54 -3.60
CA ASP A 50 -5.04 10.69 -4.06
C ASP A 50 -5.38 12.17 -4.36
N ALA A 51 -4.43 13.08 -4.13
CA ALA A 51 -4.54 14.48 -4.49
C ALA A 51 -4.52 14.67 -6.03
N PRO A 52 -5.38 15.54 -6.59
CA PRO A 52 -5.63 15.63 -8.03
C PRO A 52 -4.41 16.02 -8.89
N ASP A 53 -3.41 16.65 -8.31
CA ASP A 53 -2.14 17.02 -8.94
C ASP A 53 -1.07 15.91 -8.86
N ARG A 54 -1.35 14.82 -8.13
CA ARG A 54 -0.37 13.76 -7.78
C ARG A 54 -0.81 12.36 -8.16
N VAL A 55 -2.06 12.18 -8.59
CA VAL A 55 -2.50 10.91 -9.17
C VAL A 55 -1.64 10.63 -10.41
N PRO A 56 -0.93 9.50 -10.49
CA PRO A 56 -0.20 9.14 -11.69
C PRO A 56 -1.16 9.14 -12.87
N ALA A 57 -0.76 9.77 -13.99
CA ALA A 57 -1.55 9.66 -15.20
C ALA A 57 -1.76 8.17 -15.49
N VAL A 58 -3.03 7.76 -15.64
CA VAL A 58 -3.38 6.41 -16.07
C VAL A 58 -2.84 6.30 -17.49
N GLY A 59 -1.64 5.73 -17.64
CA GLY A 59 -1.05 5.48 -18.94
C GLY A 59 -1.93 4.53 -19.75
N ASP A 60 -1.77 4.52 -21.07
CA ASP A 60 -2.31 3.45 -21.91
C ASP A 60 -1.69 2.13 -21.48
N SER A 61 -2.40 1.39 -20.64
CA SER A 61 -2.03 0.05 -20.22
C SER A 61 -2.40 -0.95 -21.32
N ASP A 62 -1.56 -1.96 -21.54
CA ASP A 62 -1.87 -3.05 -22.46
C ASP A 62 -3.14 -3.81 -22.01
N PRO A 63 -4.25 -3.80 -22.78
CA PRO A 63 -5.49 -4.47 -22.42
C PRO A 63 -5.32 -5.97 -22.13
N ALA A 64 -4.33 -6.63 -22.75
CA ALA A 64 -4.03 -8.03 -22.47
C ALA A 64 -3.43 -8.21 -21.06
N ALA A 65 -2.55 -7.31 -20.63
CA ALA A 65 -1.99 -7.29 -19.29
C ALA A 65 -3.05 -6.98 -18.23
N GLU A 66 -3.97 -6.05 -18.52
CA GLU A 66 -5.12 -5.76 -17.67
C GLU A 66 -6.00 -6.99 -17.45
N ALA A 67 -6.41 -7.63 -18.54
CA ALA A 67 -7.23 -8.83 -18.50
C ALA A 67 -6.52 -9.97 -17.76
N ALA A 68 -5.21 -10.13 -17.95
CA ALA A 68 -4.43 -11.14 -17.25
C ALA A 68 -4.39 -10.89 -15.73
N LEU A 69 -4.23 -9.63 -15.29
CA LEU A 69 -4.25 -9.26 -13.88
C LEU A 69 -5.65 -9.44 -13.27
N LEU A 70 -6.71 -9.03 -13.96
CA LEU A 70 -8.10 -9.27 -13.55
C LEU A 70 -8.37 -10.77 -13.35
N ARG A 71 -7.92 -11.64 -14.26
CA ARG A 71 -8.08 -13.08 -14.11
C ARG A 71 -7.28 -13.66 -12.95
N ARG A 72 -6.10 -13.10 -12.64
CA ARG A 72 -5.35 -13.50 -11.43
C ARG A 72 -6.10 -13.08 -10.18
N CYS A 73 -6.63 -11.86 -10.15
CA CYS A 73 -7.50 -11.39 -9.07
C CYS A 73 -8.72 -12.31 -8.91
N TRP A 74 -9.39 -12.68 -9.99
CA TRP A 74 -10.53 -13.60 -9.97
C TRP A 74 -10.20 -14.93 -9.29
N ARG A 75 -9.08 -15.54 -9.66
CA ARG A 75 -8.65 -16.83 -9.10
C ARG A 75 -8.25 -16.75 -7.63
N ALA A 76 -7.80 -15.58 -7.17
CA ALA A 76 -7.42 -15.34 -5.78
C ALA A 76 -8.59 -14.81 -4.91
N ALA A 77 -9.65 -14.30 -5.55
CA ALA A 77 -10.74 -13.64 -4.86
C ALA A 77 -11.53 -14.61 -3.99
N THR A 78 -11.87 -14.14 -2.79
CA THR A 78 -12.85 -14.78 -1.92
C THR A 78 -14.19 -14.05 -2.03
N PHE A 79 -15.27 -14.82 -2.04
CA PHE A 79 -16.64 -14.33 -2.15
C PHE A 79 -17.46 -14.89 -1.00
N ASP A 80 -18.34 -14.07 -0.43
CA ASP A 80 -19.29 -14.52 0.60
C ASP A 80 -20.38 -15.45 0.02
N THR A 81 -20.53 -15.45 -1.31
CA THR A 81 -21.42 -16.34 -2.08
C THR A 81 -20.60 -17.11 -3.10
N GLU A 82 -21.11 -18.22 -3.64
CA GLU A 82 -20.40 -18.94 -4.69
C GLU A 82 -20.00 -18.00 -5.85
N ALA A 83 -18.72 -18.00 -6.21
CA ALA A 83 -18.18 -17.11 -7.23
C ALA A 83 -18.92 -17.26 -8.57
N GLY A 84 -19.35 -18.49 -8.88
CA GLY A 84 -19.89 -18.89 -10.18
C GLY A 84 -18.77 -19.19 -11.19
N ALA A 85 -19.14 -19.31 -12.47
CA ALA A 85 -18.16 -19.45 -13.55
C ALA A 85 -17.39 -18.14 -13.76
N GLU A 86 -16.13 -18.23 -14.22
CA GLU A 86 -15.33 -17.06 -14.60
C GLU A 86 -16.05 -16.26 -15.70
N PRO A 87 -16.36 -14.97 -15.49
CA PRO A 87 -16.97 -14.14 -16.51
C PRO A 87 -16.09 -14.00 -17.76
N VAL A 88 -16.72 -13.94 -18.94
CA VAL A 88 -16.02 -13.71 -20.20
C VAL A 88 -15.87 -12.21 -20.44
N GLY A 89 -14.62 -11.74 -20.53
CA GLY A 89 -14.30 -10.34 -20.81
C GLY A 89 -13.90 -9.53 -19.58
N ALA A 90 -13.08 -8.51 -19.78
CA ALA A 90 -12.48 -7.71 -18.70
C ALA A 90 -13.53 -6.95 -17.88
N ASP A 91 -14.51 -6.32 -18.54
CA ASP A 91 -15.56 -5.54 -17.85
C ASP A 91 -16.46 -6.43 -16.97
N ALA A 92 -16.82 -7.62 -17.46
CA ALA A 92 -17.61 -8.57 -16.70
C ALA A 92 -16.83 -9.15 -15.52
N LEU A 93 -15.52 -9.41 -15.71
CA LEU A 93 -14.62 -9.80 -14.63
C LEU A 93 -14.51 -8.71 -13.56
N ALA A 94 -14.24 -7.46 -13.95
CA ALA A 94 -14.15 -6.33 -13.04
C ALA A 94 -15.48 -6.10 -12.30
N GLY A 95 -16.60 -6.17 -13.03
CA GLY A 95 -17.95 -6.04 -12.49
C GLY A 95 -18.29 -7.12 -11.46
N ARG A 96 -17.82 -8.36 -11.63
CA ARG A 96 -18.02 -9.42 -10.63
C ARG A 96 -17.02 -9.33 -9.49
N LEU A 97 -15.76 -8.99 -9.78
CA LEU A 97 -14.72 -8.79 -8.77
C LEU A 97 -15.09 -7.70 -7.79
N ALA A 98 -15.77 -6.63 -8.22
CA ALA A 98 -16.35 -5.60 -7.35
C ALA A 98 -17.30 -6.13 -6.25
N TRP A 99 -17.68 -7.41 -6.28
CA TRP A 99 -18.45 -8.10 -5.24
C TRP A 99 -17.63 -9.11 -4.42
N SER A 100 -16.35 -9.29 -4.74
CA SER A 100 -15.42 -10.01 -3.88
C SER A 100 -15.22 -9.25 -2.58
N ARG A 101 -14.82 -9.95 -1.51
CA ARG A 101 -14.66 -9.33 -0.20
C ARG A 101 -13.64 -8.19 -0.20
N TYR A 102 -12.60 -8.28 -1.04
CA TYR A 102 -11.56 -7.26 -1.17
C TYR A 102 -11.99 -6.05 -2.02
N PHE A 103 -12.59 -6.28 -3.19
CA PHE A 103 -13.01 -5.20 -4.07
C PHE A 103 -14.45 -4.71 -3.81
N CYS A 104 -15.11 -5.21 -2.77
CA CYS A 104 -16.46 -4.80 -2.39
C CYS A 104 -16.59 -3.27 -2.31
N GLY A 105 -17.61 -2.70 -2.94
CA GLY A 105 -17.85 -1.25 -2.91
C GLY A 105 -16.96 -0.40 -3.83
N LEU A 106 -16.11 -0.98 -4.68
CA LEU A 106 -15.64 -0.27 -5.89
C LEU A 106 -16.63 -0.45 -7.02
N THR A 107 -16.76 0.57 -7.85
CA THR A 107 -17.27 0.38 -9.20
C THR A 107 -16.25 -0.40 -10.05
N ALA A 108 -16.71 -1.03 -11.13
CA ALA A 108 -15.82 -1.70 -12.09
C ALA A 108 -14.80 -0.71 -12.70
N GLU A 109 -15.18 0.56 -12.87
CA GLU A 109 -14.32 1.62 -13.37
C GLU A 109 -13.21 1.96 -12.38
N GLU A 110 -13.52 2.16 -11.09
CA GLU A 110 -12.52 2.40 -10.05
C GLU A 110 -11.56 1.23 -9.92
N LEU A 111 -12.07 -0.01 -9.93
CA LEU A 111 -11.24 -1.22 -9.91
C LEU A 111 -10.28 -1.23 -11.10
N THR A 112 -10.80 -1.03 -12.31
CA THR A 112 -9.98 -1.02 -13.52
C THR A 112 -8.94 0.10 -13.48
N GLY A 113 -9.31 1.29 -13.03
CA GLY A 113 -8.41 2.41 -12.82
C GLY A 113 -7.27 2.11 -11.84
N THR A 114 -7.58 1.47 -10.70
CA THR A 114 -6.56 1.02 -9.74
C THR A 114 -5.62 -0.01 -10.37
N LEU A 115 -6.15 -1.01 -11.08
CA LEU A 115 -5.34 -2.05 -11.74
C LEU A 115 -4.41 -1.46 -12.82
N ARG A 116 -4.87 -0.47 -13.57
CA ARG A 116 -4.03 0.27 -14.52
C ARG A 116 -2.86 0.95 -13.84
N GLN A 117 -3.11 1.62 -12.72
CA GLN A 117 -2.06 2.27 -11.95
C GLN A 117 -1.05 1.24 -11.41
N VAL A 118 -1.52 0.09 -10.91
CA VAL A 118 -0.66 -1.02 -10.50
C VAL A 118 0.22 -1.50 -11.66
N LEU A 119 -0.37 -1.72 -12.84
CA LEU A 119 0.38 -2.14 -14.03
C LEU A 119 1.35 -1.06 -14.51
N ALA A 120 1.00 0.22 -14.42
CA ALA A 120 1.89 1.33 -14.76
C ALA A 120 3.12 1.36 -13.83
N PHE A 121 2.92 1.18 -12.52
CA PHE A 121 4.03 1.02 -11.57
C PHE A 121 4.86 -0.23 -11.83
N ALA A 122 4.25 -1.31 -12.30
CA ALA A 122 4.94 -2.56 -12.66
C ALA A 122 5.79 -2.44 -13.93
N ALA A 123 5.32 -1.67 -14.92
CA ALA A 123 5.92 -1.55 -16.24
C ALA A 123 6.89 -0.36 -16.37
N GLY A 124 6.79 0.63 -15.48
CA GLY A 124 7.47 1.92 -15.63
C GLY A 124 8.93 1.94 -15.19
N ALA A 125 9.73 2.77 -15.87
CA ALA A 125 10.98 3.27 -15.32
C ALA A 125 10.69 4.14 -14.09
N THR A 126 11.46 3.96 -13.02
CA THR A 126 11.30 4.71 -11.75
C THR A 126 11.69 6.20 -11.86
N ALA A 127 12.34 6.60 -12.95
CA ALA A 127 12.79 7.97 -13.18
C ALA A 127 11.65 8.88 -13.67
N GLY A 128 11.40 9.98 -12.94
CA GLY A 128 10.40 10.99 -13.32
C GLY A 128 8.95 10.62 -13.01
N HIS A 129 8.73 9.61 -12.16
CA HIS A 129 7.38 9.24 -11.74
C HIS A 129 6.93 10.14 -10.59
N ALA A 130 5.94 11.00 -10.83
CA ALA A 130 5.50 12.05 -9.90
C ALA A 130 5.22 11.55 -8.47
N ALA A 131 4.60 10.37 -8.32
CA ALA A 131 4.37 9.78 -7.00
C ALA A 131 5.67 9.41 -6.26
N ILE A 132 6.67 8.89 -6.96
CA ILE A 132 7.97 8.53 -6.38
C ILE A 132 8.72 9.81 -6.03
N ASP A 133 8.70 10.81 -6.92
CA ASP A 133 9.37 12.10 -6.70
C ASP A 133 8.75 12.87 -5.53
N ALA A 134 7.41 12.79 -5.35
CA ALA A 134 6.74 13.37 -4.20
C ALA A 134 7.18 12.73 -2.87
N VAL A 135 7.36 11.40 -2.84
CA VAL A 135 7.91 10.71 -1.66
C VAL A 135 9.35 11.15 -1.41
N ARG A 136 10.20 11.15 -2.44
CA ARG A 136 11.61 11.58 -2.32
C ARG A 136 11.75 13.02 -1.80
N ALA A 137 10.89 13.92 -2.26
CA ALA A 137 10.89 15.31 -1.83
C ALA A 137 10.43 15.50 -0.36
N ALA A 138 9.64 14.57 0.17
CA ALA A 138 9.16 14.60 1.55
C ALA A 138 10.12 13.93 2.54
N LEU A 139 11.07 13.10 2.06
CA LEU A 139 12.11 12.51 2.90
C LEU A 139 13.06 13.60 3.42
N THR A 140 13.33 13.53 4.72
CA THR A 140 14.32 14.39 5.40
C THR A 140 15.39 13.52 6.06
N PRO A 141 16.55 14.09 6.45
CA PRO A 141 17.54 13.37 7.25
C PRO A 141 17.00 12.84 8.60
N ASP A 142 15.93 13.45 9.12
CA ASP A 142 15.29 13.05 10.38
C ASP A 142 14.17 12.01 10.16
N THR A 143 13.86 11.64 8.91
CA THR A 143 12.85 10.61 8.63
C THR A 143 13.44 9.26 8.98
N GLU A 144 12.84 8.59 9.96
CA GLU A 144 13.29 7.29 10.46
C GLU A 144 12.41 6.14 9.95
N ILE A 145 11.12 6.40 9.76
CA ILE A 145 10.13 5.39 9.35
C ILE A 145 9.26 5.97 8.23
N VAL A 146 9.05 5.18 7.19
CA VAL A 146 8.10 5.46 6.11
C VAL A 146 6.99 4.42 6.15
N ILE A 147 5.73 4.87 6.13
CA ILE A 147 4.56 3.98 6.08
C ILE A 147 3.78 4.25 4.81
N GLY A 148 3.70 3.27 3.92
CA GLY A 148 2.98 3.40 2.66
C GLY A 148 1.78 2.45 2.57
N HIS A 149 0.61 2.99 2.19
CA HIS A 149 -0.62 2.20 2.01
C HIS A 149 -0.96 2.05 0.53
N CYS A 150 -1.40 0.86 0.10
CA CYS A 150 -1.80 0.57 -1.28
C CYS A 150 -0.65 0.99 -2.24
N LEU A 151 -0.94 1.73 -3.32
CA LEU A 151 0.06 2.25 -4.25
C LEU A 151 1.07 3.22 -3.61
N GLY A 152 0.73 3.82 -2.46
CA GLY A 152 1.68 4.59 -1.66
C GLY A 152 2.83 3.73 -1.11
N GLY A 153 2.58 2.46 -0.79
CA GLY A 153 3.62 1.51 -0.40
C GLY A 153 4.55 1.16 -1.56
N VAL A 154 4.02 1.05 -2.78
CA VAL A 154 4.82 0.84 -3.99
C VAL A 154 5.69 2.06 -4.27
N ALA A 155 5.12 3.27 -4.24
CA ALA A 155 5.88 4.51 -4.43
C ALA A 155 6.98 4.68 -3.37
N ALA A 156 6.69 4.38 -2.10
CA ALA A 156 7.66 4.43 -1.01
C ALA A 156 8.81 3.44 -1.20
N ALA A 157 8.51 2.19 -1.52
CA ALA A 157 9.53 1.17 -1.79
C ALA A 157 10.46 1.58 -2.94
N LEU A 158 9.90 2.10 -4.04
CA LEU A 158 10.69 2.54 -5.19
C LEU A 158 11.48 3.83 -4.91
N ALA A 159 10.96 4.72 -4.07
CA ALA A 159 11.69 5.90 -3.62
C ALA A 159 12.93 5.53 -2.80
N LEU A 160 12.87 4.43 -2.04
CA LEU A 160 13.93 3.95 -1.15
C LEU A 160 14.87 2.91 -1.77
N ALA A 161 14.58 2.38 -2.95
CA ALA A 161 15.35 1.30 -3.59
C ALA A 161 16.85 1.62 -3.80
N ASP A 162 17.23 2.90 -3.85
CA ASP A 162 18.62 3.35 -4.02
C ASP A 162 19.13 4.19 -2.84
N ALA A 163 18.41 4.23 -1.71
CA ALA A 163 18.75 5.09 -0.58
C ALA A 163 19.93 4.54 0.28
N GLY A 164 20.34 3.29 0.06
CA GLY A 164 21.48 2.68 0.76
C GLY A 164 21.27 2.49 2.27
N ALA A 165 22.35 2.39 3.04
CA ALA A 165 22.31 2.08 4.47
C ALA A 165 21.69 3.17 5.36
N ALA A 166 21.48 4.38 4.82
CA ALA A 166 20.81 5.49 5.52
C ALA A 166 19.30 5.54 5.26
N ALA A 167 18.75 4.56 4.55
CA ALA A 167 17.33 4.50 4.25
C ALA A 167 16.51 4.30 5.54
N PRO A 168 15.42 5.06 5.75
CA PRO A 168 14.48 4.82 6.83
C PRO A 168 13.89 3.41 6.77
N ALA A 169 13.41 2.90 7.90
CA ALA A 169 12.62 1.68 7.92
C ALA A 169 11.34 1.87 7.08
N LEU A 170 10.88 0.81 6.42
CA LEU A 170 9.70 0.83 5.58
C LEU A 170 8.62 -0.11 6.12
N ILE A 171 7.40 0.40 6.28
CA ILE A 171 6.21 -0.40 6.52
C ILE A 171 5.27 -0.25 5.31
N THR A 172 4.92 -1.35 4.65
CA THR A 172 3.93 -1.35 3.57
C THR A 172 2.63 -1.98 4.05
N LEU A 173 1.49 -1.37 3.69
CA LEU A 173 0.16 -1.80 4.11
C LEU A 173 -0.69 -2.11 2.87
N GLY A 174 -1.02 -3.38 2.65
CA GLY A 174 -1.85 -3.81 1.51
C GLY A 174 -1.32 -3.33 0.15
N ALA A 175 0.00 -3.28 0.00
CA ALA A 175 0.63 -2.67 -1.17
C ALA A 175 0.71 -3.69 -2.33
N PRO A 176 0.13 -3.39 -3.51
CA PRO A 176 0.10 -4.31 -4.65
C PRO A 176 1.42 -4.26 -5.40
N HIS A 177 2.50 -4.68 -4.75
CA HIS A 177 3.83 -4.68 -5.34
C HIS A 177 3.85 -5.53 -6.60
N PRO A 178 4.48 -5.05 -7.68
CA PRO A 178 4.65 -5.88 -8.87
C PRO A 178 5.47 -7.12 -8.53
N PRO A 179 5.16 -8.29 -9.14
CA PRO A 179 5.97 -9.49 -8.98
C PRO A 179 7.43 -9.19 -9.35
N ALA A 180 8.34 -9.63 -8.48
CA ALA A 180 9.71 -9.16 -8.42
C ALA A 180 10.50 -9.33 -9.74
N VAL A 181 11.10 -8.23 -10.21
CA VAL A 181 12.51 -8.26 -10.63
C VAL A 181 13.33 -8.34 -9.33
N GLY A 182 14.44 -9.06 -9.29
CA GLY A 182 15.17 -9.45 -8.06
C GLY A 182 15.38 -8.33 -7.02
N PRO A 183 15.71 -8.67 -5.75
CA PRO A 183 15.78 -7.70 -4.66
C PRO A 183 16.61 -6.48 -5.08
N PRO A 184 16.16 -5.26 -4.75
CA PRO A 184 16.94 -4.09 -5.09
C PRO A 184 18.32 -4.23 -4.44
N ALA A 185 19.38 -3.83 -5.15
CA ALA A 185 20.76 -4.02 -4.70
C ALA A 185 21.05 -3.26 -3.38
N SER A 186 20.21 -2.27 -3.09
CA SER A 186 20.15 -1.50 -1.84
C SER A 186 18.68 -1.27 -1.46
N GLY A 187 18.42 -0.81 -0.24
CA GLY A 187 17.06 -0.55 0.22
C GLY A 187 17.00 -0.31 1.72
N PRO A 188 15.79 -0.11 2.27
CA PRO A 188 15.61 -0.02 3.72
C PRO A 188 16.15 -1.28 4.40
N ALA A 189 16.98 -1.10 5.43
CA ALA A 189 17.54 -2.21 6.20
C ALA A 189 16.46 -3.02 6.93
N VAL A 190 15.33 -2.37 7.23
CA VAL A 190 14.13 -2.99 7.79
C VAL A 190 12.96 -2.67 6.89
N TRP A 191 12.31 -3.70 6.36
CA TRP A 191 11.09 -3.60 5.58
C TRP A 191 10.07 -4.61 6.06
N VAL A 192 9.01 -4.11 6.71
CA VAL A 192 7.87 -4.92 7.15
C VAL A 192 6.70 -4.74 6.19
N ASP A 193 6.20 -5.85 5.65
CA ASP A 193 5.02 -5.86 4.78
C ASP A 193 3.82 -6.40 5.56
N VAL A 194 2.83 -5.54 5.81
CA VAL A 194 1.60 -5.85 6.54
C VAL A 194 0.46 -6.04 5.54
N THR A 195 -0.07 -7.25 5.49
CA THR A 195 -1.07 -7.62 4.49
C THR A 195 -2.28 -8.29 5.11
N ASP A 196 -3.46 -7.94 4.60
CA ASP A 196 -4.69 -8.64 4.94
C ASP A 196 -4.73 -10.04 4.30
N VAL A 197 -5.15 -11.07 5.04
CA VAL A 197 -5.25 -12.47 4.56
C VAL A 197 -6.10 -12.64 3.29
N GLN A 198 -6.95 -11.66 2.98
CA GLN A 198 -7.83 -11.64 1.82
C GLN A 198 -7.44 -10.56 0.79
N ASP A 199 -6.24 -9.98 0.88
CA ASP A 199 -5.75 -9.02 -0.10
C ASP A 199 -5.55 -9.65 -1.48
N THR A 200 -6.60 -9.54 -2.30
CA THR A 200 -6.67 -10.22 -3.59
C THR A 200 -5.67 -9.65 -4.58
N LEU A 201 -5.29 -8.37 -4.46
CA LEU A 201 -4.27 -7.77 -5.31
C LEU A 201 -2.90 -8.37 -5.02
N LEU A 202 -2.55 -8.51 -3.74
CA LEU A 202 -1.28 -9.14 -3.36
C LEU A 202 -1.26 -10.63 -3.71
N LEU A 203 -2.34 -11.36 -3.41
CA LEU A 203 -2.47 -12.78 -3.75
C LEU A 203 -2.37 -13.02 -5.27
N ALA A 204 -2.90 -12.10 -6.08
CA ALA A 204 -2.80 -12.15 -7.53
C ALA A 204 -1.38 -11.83 -8.05
N ALA A 205 -0.60 -11.04 -7.32
CA ALA A 205 0.79 -10.75 -7.65
C ALA A 205 1.72 -11.95 -7.36
N GLY A 206 1.33 -12.86 -6.45
CA GLY A 206 1.97 -14.16 -6.21
C GLY A 206 3.27 -14.11 -5.38
N THR A 207 4.12 -13.11 -5.58
CA THR A 207 5.32 -12.87 -4.77
C THR A 207 5.45 -11.38 -4.46
N GLY A 208 5.45 -11.04 -3.17
CA GLY A 208 5.79 -9.68 -2.71
C GLY A 208 7.24 -9.30 -3.04
N PRO A 209 7.65 -8.06 -2.78
CA PRO A 209 8.97 -7.57 -3.20
C PRO A 209 10.09 -8.32 -2.48
N ALA A 210 11.20 -8.53 -3.17
CA ALA A 210 12.30 -9.37 -2.67
C ALA A 210 13.13 -8.71 -1.55
N GLY A 211 12.87 -7.44 -1.21
CA GLY A 211 13.52 -6.71 -0.11
C GLY A 211 12.80 -6.76 1.24
N VAL A 212 11.64 -7.42 1.32
CA VAL A 212 10.86 -7.52 2.58
C VAL A 212 11.60 -8.38 3.60
N THR A 213 11.90 -7.79 4.76
CA THR A 213 12.58 -8.48 5.87
C THR A 213 11.60 -9.21 6.78
N GLU A 214 10.37 -8.72 6.90
CA GLU A 214 9.31 -9.32 7.72
C GLU A 214 7.95 -9.22 7.04
N ARG A 215 7.12 -10.26 7.16
CA ARG A 215 5.73 -10.25 6.69
C ARG A 215 4.80 -10.47 7.86
N VAL A 216 3.85 -9.57 8.02
CA VAL A 216 2.81 -9.62 9.03
C VAL A 216 1.46 -9.78 8.33
N SER A 217 0.70 -10.78 8.74
CA SER A 217 -0.63 -11.01 8.20
C SER A 217 -1.70 -10.60 9.21
N ILE A 218 -2.72 -9.90 8.74
CA ILE A 218 -3.86 -9.46 9.54
C ILE A 218 -5.18 -9.93 8.91
N ASP A 219 -6.25 -10.00 9.69
CA ASP A 219 -7.62 -10.14 9.18
C ASP A 219 -8.41 -8.91 9.65
N CYS A 220 -8.34 -7.86 8.84
CA CYS A 220 -8.88 -6.54 9.20
C CYS A 220 -10.22 -6.23 8.51
N ASP A 221 -10.87 -7.26 7.97
CA ASP A 221 -12.05 -7.15 7.10
C ASP A 221 -11.81 -6.20 5.91
N PRO A 222 -11.32 -6.70 4.76
CA PRO A 222 -10.84 -5.87 3.67
C PRO A 222 -11.94 -5.06 2.98
N ARG A 223 -13.22 -5.32 3.31
CA ARG A 223 -14.36 -4.51 2.86
C ARG A 223 -14.20 -3.03 3.20
N LEU A 224 -13.37 -2.73 4.19
CA LEU A 224 -13.17 -1.39 4.69
C LEU A 224 -11.95 -0.65 4.09
N ARG A 225 -11.13 -1.27 3.21
CA ARG A 225 -10.04 -0.80 2.30
C ARG A 225 -9.15 0.43 2.62
N GLY A 226 -9.47 1.19 3.64
CA GLY A 226 -8.70 2.33 4.09
C GLY A 226 -7.53 1.87 4.94
N ALA A 227 -6.48 2.68 4.91
CA ALA A 227 -5.32 2.48 5.76
C ALA A 227 -5.71 2.25 7.23
N ARG A 228 -6.79 2.90 7.69
CA ARG A 228 -7.35 2.73 9.04
C ARG A 228 -7.42 1.28 9.52
N ASN A 229 -7.88 0.31 8.73
CA ASN A 229 -8.08 -1.05 9.23
C ASN A 229 -6.75 -1.79 9.48
N TYR A 230 -5.73 -1.47 8.67
CA TYR A 230 -4.37 -1.92 8.93
C TYR A 230 -3.79 -1.20 10.15
N LEU A 231 -3.90 0.13 10.17
CA LEU A 231 -3.28 0.99 11.19
C LEU A 231 -3.86 0.77 12.59
N ALA A 232 -5.17 0.56 12.70
CA ALA A 232 -5.86 0.33 13.98
C ALA A 232 -5.81 -1.14 14.43
N SER A 233 -4.91 -1.95 13.87
CA SER A 233 -4.70 -3.33 14.29
C SER A 233 -3.60 -3.43 15.36
N PRO A 234 -3.71 -4.36 16.32
CA PRO A 234 -2.63 -4.63 17.27
C PRO A 234 -1.36 -5.17 16.59
N GLU A 235 -1.49 -5.86 15.46
CA GLU A 235 -0.35 -6.36 14.68
C GLU A 235 0.49 -5.20 14.12
N PHE A 236 -0.15 -4.22 13.48
CA PHE A 236 0.53 -3.01 13.05
C PHE A 236 1.13 -2.24 14.23
N GLY A 237 0.37 -2.09 15.32
CA GLY A 237 0.83 -1.41 16.52
C GLY A 237 2.12 -2.02 17.10
N LYS A 238 2.24 -3.34 17.09
CA LYS A 238 3.46 -4.04 17.51
C LYS A 238 4.65 -3.74 16.61
N VAL A 239 4.45 -3.76 15.29
CA VAL A 239 5.49 -3.45 14.30
C VAL A 239 6.00 -2.02 14.52
N LEU A 240 5.10 -1.04 14.53
CA LEU A 240 5.49 0.36 14.69
C LEU A 240 6.12 0.63 16.06
N GLY A 241 5.52 0.11 17.13
CA GLY A 241 6.02 0.28 18.49
C GLY A 241 7.45 -0.25 18.66
N SER A 242 7.74 -1.46 18.14
CA SER A 242 9.08 -2.03 18.19
C SER A 242 10.11 -1.22 17.41
N LEU A 243 9.72 -0.62 16.28
CA LEU A 243 10.62 0.24 15.49
C LEU A 243 10.92 1.55 16.22
N LEU A 244 9.92 2.18 16.83
CA LEU A 244 10.09 3.41 17.59
C LEU A 244 10.99 3.21 18.82
N GLU A 245 10.85 2.11 19.55
CA GLU A 245 11.73 1.79 20.67
C GLU A 245 13.19 1.59 20.23
N THR A 246 13.40 0.98 19.07
CA THR A 246 14.75 0.75 18.53
C THR A 246 15.40 2.06 18.12
N SER A 247 14.64 3.00 17.58
CA SER A 247 15.13 4.34 17.23
C SER A 247 15.46 5.20 18.46
N ASP A 248 14.71 5.08 19.56
CA ASP A 248 14.93 5.87 20.78
C ASP A 248 16.09 5.35 21.65
N GLY A 249 16.54 4.12 21.40
CA GLY A 249 17.60 3.44 22.17
C GLY A 249 19.02 3.53 21.58
N GLY A 250 19.21 4.16 20.42
CA GLY A 250 20.51 4.32 19.73
C GLY A 250 21.10 5.72 19.89
#